data_AF-A0A1E2V7W5-F1
#
_entry.id   AF-A0A1E2V7W5-F1
#
_cell.length_a   1.000
_cell.length_b   1.000
_cell.length_c   1.000
_cell.angle_alpha   90.00
_cell.angle_beta   90.00
_cell.angle_gamma   90.00
#
_symmetry.space_group_name_H-M   'P 1'
#
loop_
_entity.id
_entity.type
_entity.pdbx_description
1 polymer ?
#
loop_
_entity_poly.entity_id
_entity_poly.type
_entity_poly.pdbx_seq_one_letter_code
_entity_poly.pdbx_strand_id
1 'polypeptide(L)'
;MSEKILEADIVKDIENMNEKFKNLELINKYFYEQIEHKGIEISKSTLINIFPDGSNTYSGKIIDQNDILYFFDLDMDNKDYSIWNKIEGKELEKNHQLTRVIAAFKIHHSNLT
;
A
#
# COMPACT_ATOMS: atom_id res chain seq x y z
N MET A 1 -3.56 -9.50 26.05
CA MET A 1 -4.01 -9.68 24.66
C MET A 1 -2.73 -9.79 23.83
N SER A 2 -2.42 -10.96 23.26
CA SER A 2 -1.07 -11.27 22.75
C SER A 2 -0.80 -10.59 21.40
N GLU A 3 0.46 -10.22 21.14
CA GLU A 3 0.90 -9.59 19.88
C GLU A 3 0.44 -10.35 18.62
N LYS A 4 0.30 -11.68 18.71
CA LYS A 4 -0.17 -12.53 17.60
C LYS A 4 -1.62 -12.25 17.16
N ILE A 5 -2.50 -11.83 18.08
CA ILE A 5 -3.89 -11.51 17.73
C ILE A 5 -3.93 -10.17 16.97
N LEU A 6 -3.12 -9.20 17.42
CA LEU A 6 -3.00 -7.90 16.77
C LEU A 6 -2.44 -8.01 15.34
N GLU A 7 -1.46 -8.89 15.11
CA GLU A 7 -0.90 -9.13 13.78
C GLU A 7 -1.93 -9.76 12.82
N ALA A 8 -2.78 -10.68 13.30
CA ALA A 8 -3.81 -11.33 12.46
C ALA A 8 -4.91 -10.35 12.01
N ASP A 9 -5.36 -9.46 12.89
CA ASP A 9 -6.38 -8.46 12.56
C ASP A 9 -5.84 -7.46 11.52
N ILE A 10 -4.59 -7.02 11.67
CA ILE A 10 -3.91 -6.14 10.69
C ILE A 10 -3.81 -6.81 9.32
N VAL A 11 -3.44 -8.10 9.27
CA VAL A 11 -3.36 -8.83 8.00
C VAL A 11 -4.72 -8.86 7.32
N LYS A 12 -5.79 -9.17 8.05
CA LYS A 12 -7.15 -9.23 7.51
C LYS A 12 -7.63 -7.86 7.00
N ASP A 13 -7.30 -6.79 7.72
CA ASP A 13 -7.64 -5.42 7.28
C ASP A 13 -6.92 -5.07 5.97
N ILE A 14 -5.64 -5.44 5.84
CA ILE A 14 -4.88 -5.27 4.60
C ILE A 14 -5.49 -6.10 3.48
N GLU A 15 -5.91 -7.35 3.72
CA GLU A 15 -6.55 -8.20 2.71
C GLU A 15 -7.86 -7.60 2.20
N ASN A 16 -8.76 -7.21 3.11
CA ASN A 16 -10.05 -6.59 2.75
C ASN A 16 -9.84 -5.28 1.96
N MET A 17 -8.85 -4.48 2.36
CA MET A 17 -8.49 -3.26 1.64
C MET A 17 -7.93 -3.59 0.24
N ASN A 18 -7.09 -4.62 0.13
CA ASN A 18 -6.51 -5.02 -1.16
C ASN A 18 -7.54 -5.62 -2.11
N GLU A 19 -8.56 -6.29 -1.62
CA GLU A 19 -9.69 -6.75 -2.44
C GLU A 19 -10.37 -5.55 -3.12
N LYS A 20 -10.76 -4.53 -2.35
CA LYS A 20 -11.35 -3.30 -2.88
C LYS A 20 -10.39 -2.53 -3.79
N PHE A 21 -9.12 -2.47 -3.42
CA PHE A 21 -8.08 -1.81 -4.21
C PHE A 21 -7.96 -2.45 -5.60
N LYS A 22 -7.87 -3.78 -5.66
CA LYS A 22 -7.74 -4.55 -6.92
C LYS A 22 -9.01 -4.52 -7.77
N ASN A 23 -10.18 -4.39 -7.14
CA ASN A 23 -11.46 -4.24 -7.83
C ASN A 23 -11.78 -2.79 -8.25
N LEU A 24 -10.90 -1.83 -7.96
CA LEU A 24 -11.06 -0.40 -8.27
C LEU A 24 -12.20 0.30 -7.48
N GLU A 25 -12.49 -0.15 -6.26
CA GLU A 25 -13.65 0.27 -5.45
C GLU A 25 -13.32 1.14 -4.23
N LEU A 26 -12.06 1.51 -4.04
CA LEU A 26 -11.58 2.12 -2.79
C LEU A 26 -11.86 3.63 -2.70
N ILE A 27 -11.56 4.38 -3.77
CA ILE A 27 -11.73 5.86 -3.81
C ILE A 27 -12.47 6.28 -5.08
N ASN A 28 -11.74 6.59 -6.15
CA ASN A 28 -12.29 7.05 -7.42
C ASN A 28 -11.27 6.76 -8.54
N LYS A 29 -11.69 6.97 -9.78
CA LYS A 29 -10.86 6.69 -10.96
C LYS A 29 -9.52 7.45 -10.97
N TYR A 30 -9.49 8.71 -10.54
CA TYR A 30 -8.27 9.54 -10.56
C TYR A 30 -7.18 8.98 -9.66
N PHE A 31 -7.54 8.43 -8.50
CA PHE A 31 -6.59 7.74 -7.61
C PHE A 31 -5.86 6.60 -8.36
N TYR A 32 -6.62 5.74 -9.06
CA TYR A 32 -6.06 4.62 -9.79
C TYR A 32 -5.22 5.05 -11.00
N GLU A 33 -5.68 6.05 -11.76
CA GLU A 33 -4.93 6.59 -12.89
C GLU A 33 -3.57 7.13 -12.46
N GLN A 34 -3.47 7.77 -11.29
CA GLN A 34 -2.18 8.26 -10.78
C GLN A 34 -1.22 7.12 -10.40
N ILE A 35 -1.75 6.03 -9.82
CA ILE A 35 -0.97 4.83 -9.51
C ILE A 35 -0.44 4.18 -10.80
N GLU A 36 -1.30 4.01 -11.81
CA GLU A 36 -0.90 3.42 -13.09
C GLU A 36 0.07 4.31 -13.86
N HIS A 37 -0.11 5.64 -13.84
CA HIS A 37 0.85 6.59 -14.41
C HIS A 37 2.24 6.49 -13.75
N LYS A 38 2.32 6.04 -12.49
CA LYS A 38 3.59 5.77 -11.82
C LYS A 38 4.27 4.48 -12.31
N GLY A 39 3.58 3.66 -13.10
CA GLY A 39 4.05 2.36 -13.58
C GLY A 39 3.75 1.20 -12.63
N ILE A 40 2.86 1.41 -11.65
CA ILE A 40 2.48 0.38 -10.68
C ILE A 40 1.26 -0.37 -11.21
N GLU A 41 1.38 -1.69 -11.35
CA GLU A 41 0.27 -2.54 -11.79
C GLU A 41 -0.67 -2.83 -10.60
N ILE A 42 -1.90 -2.31 -10.62
CA ILE A 42 -2.86 -2.45 -9.50
C ILE A 42 -3.11 -3.93 -9.13
N SER A 43 -3.29 -4.80 -10.13
CA SER A 43 -3.57 -6.23 -9.91
C SER A 43 -2.40 -7.01 -9.30
N LYS A 44 -1.17 -6.50 -9.44
CA LYS A 44 0.07 -7.14 -8.96
C LYS A 44 0.76 -6.37 -7.84
N SER A 45 0.11 -5.32 -7.32
CA SER A 45 0.61 -4.53 -6.21
C SER A 45 -0.16 -4.83 -4.93
N THR A 46 0.41 -4.40 -3.80
CA THR A 46 -0.21 -4.51 -2.49
C THR A 46 -0.28 -3.13 -1.85
N LEU A 47 -1.49 -2.63 -1.63
CA LEU A 47 -1.71 -1.43 -0.85
C LEU A 47 -1.54 -1.77 0.63
N ILE A 48 -0.63 -1.11 1.33
CA ILE A 48 -0.32 -1.40 2.74
C ILE A 48 -1.20 -0.57 3.66
N ASN A 49 -1.37 0.71 3.34
CA ASN A 49 -2.32 1.58 4.00
C ASN A 49 -2.65 2.78 3.12
N ILE A 50 -3.74 3.44 3.48
CA ILE A 50 -4.18 4.70 2.87
C ILE A 50 -5.07 5.44 3.85
N PHE A 51 -4.94 6.76 3.88
CA PHE A 51 -5.76 7.62 4.71
C PHE A 51 -5.91 9.00 4.04
N PRO A 52 -7.04 9.70 4.26
CA PRO A 52 -7.18 11.08 3.85
C PRO A 52 -6.27 11.96 4.71
N ASP A 53 -5.48 12.84 4.10
CA ASP A 53 -4.57 13.77 4.80
C ASP A 53 -5.09 15.22 4.82
N GLY A 54 -6.34 15.41 4.38
CA GLY A 54 -7.02 16.70 4.33
C GLY A 54 -7.36 17.13 2.90
N SER A 55 -8.36 18.00 2.76
CA SER A 55 -8.87 18.48 1.47
C SER A 55 -9.17 17.31 0.52
N ASN A 56 -8.53 17.29 -0.64
CA ASN A 56 -8.64 16.33 -1.72
C ASN A 56 -7.40 15.41 -1.80
N THR A 57 -6.66 15.26 -0.70
CA THR A 57 -5.37 14.56 -0.69
C THR A 57 -5.44 13.23 0.06
N TYR A 58 -4.85 12.19 -0.53
CA TYR A 58 -4.73 10.85 0.07
C TYR A 58 -3.27 10.44 0.20
N SER A 59 -2.87 10.11 1.42
CA SER A 59 -1.54 9.61 1.75
C SER A 59 -1.57 8.12 2.03
N GLY A 60 -0.48 7.42 1.70
CA GLY A 60 -0.44 5.98 1.89
C GLY A 60 0.85 5.32 1.43
N LYS A 61 0.82 3.98 1.43
CA LYS A 61 1.98 3.15 1.09
C LYS A 61 1.54 1.99 0.21
N ILE A 62 2.31 1.73 -0.83
CA ILE A 62 2.05 0.65 -1.79
C ILE A 62 3.35 -0.07 -2.12
N ILE A 63 3.27 -1.39 -2.27
CA ILE A 63 4.35 -2.21 -2.79
C ILE A 63 3.99 -2.61 -4.21
N ASP A 64 4.89 -2.33 -5.16
CA ASP A 64 4.67 -2.67 -6.56
C ASP A 64 5.01 -4.14 -6.89
N GLN A 65 4.81 -4.50 -8.15
CA GLN A 65 5.10 -5.83 -8.70
C GLN A 65 6.59 -6.23 -8.67
N ASN A 66 7.49 -5.30 -8.37
CA ASN A 66 8.93 -5.51 -8.27
C ASN A 66 9.41 -5.47 -6.81
N ASP A 67 8.49 -5.60 -5.84
CA ASP A 67 8.78 -5.51 -4.40
C ASP A 67 9.36 -4.15 -3.96
N ILE A 68 9.11 -3.09 -4.73
CA ILE A 68 9.50 -1.72 -4.36
C ILE A 68 8.39 -1.09 -3.54
N LEU A 69 8.76 -0.52 -2.39
CA LEU A 69 7.85 0.26 -1.55
C LEU A 69 7.83 1.72 -1.99
N TYR A 70 6.63 2.24 -2.18
CA TYR A 70 6.37 3.66 -2.37
C TYR A 70 5.54 4.22 -1.23
N PHE A 71 5.91 5.41 -0.78
CA PHE A 71 5.07 6.30 -0.01
C PHE A 71 4.52 7.32 -0.98
N PHE A 72 3.23 7.58 -0.91
CA PHE A 72 2.59 8.55 -1.76
C PHE A 72 1.82 9.55 -0.93
N ASP A 73 1.70 10.75 -1.49
CA ASP A 73 0.76 11.78 -1.11
C ASP A 73 0.10 12.28 -2.39
N LEU A 74 -1.15 11.89 -2.63
CA LEU A 74 -1.83 12.08 -3.91
C LEU A 74 -2.88 13.17 -3.81
N ASP A 75 -2.68 14.24 -4.57
CA ASP A 75 -3.67 15.28 -4.79
C ASP A 75 -4.67 14.79 -5.86
N MET A 76 -5.96 14.70 -5.50
CA MET A 76 -6.99 14.17 -6.39
C MET A 76 -7.47 15.17 -7.46
N ASP A 77 -7.11 16.45 -7.35
CA ASP A 77 -7.50 17.48 -8.32
C ASP A 77 -6.38 17.75 -9.32
N ASN A 78 -5.12 17.67 -8.89
CA ASN A 78 -3.96 17.89 -9.75
C ASN A 78 -2.76 16.98 -9.41
N LYS A 79 -2.53 15.99 -10.28
CA LYS A 79 -1.41 15.05 -10.17
C LYS A 79 -0.02 15.69 -10.10
N ASP A 80 0.15 16.92 -10.57
CA ASP A 80 1.46 17.61 -10.53
C ASP A 80 1.85 18.02 -9.10
N TYR A 81 0.89 18.04 -8.17
CA TYR A 81 1.13 18.23 -6.74
C TYR A 81 1.27 16.92 -5.97
N SER A 82 1.09 15.77 -6.63
CA SER A 82 1.26 14.47 -6.00
C SER A 82 2.73 14.13 -5.80
N ILE A 83 3.06 13.64 -4.61
CA ILE A 83 4.42 13.30 -4.20
C ILE A 83 4.55 11.78 -4.11
N TRP A 84 5.66 11.27 -4.63
CA TRP A 84 6.01 9.85 -4.60
C TRP A 84 7.44 9.68 -4.07
N ASN A 85 7.57 9.04 -2.91
CA ASN A 85 8.86 8.71 -2.31
C ASN A 85 9.09 7.20 -2.41
N LYS A 86 10.14 6.81 -3.12
CA LYS A 86 10.53 5.40 -3.32
C LYS A 86 11.53 4.99 -2.25
N ILE A 87 11.33 3.83 -1.63
CA ILE A 87 12.32 3.22 -0.72
C ILE A 87 12.81 1.91 -1.33
N GLU A 88 14.12 1.77 -1.47
CA GLU A 88 14.78 0.57 -2.01
C GLU A 88 15.93 0.09 -1.10
N GLY A 89 16.24 -1.21 -1.19
CA GLY A 89 17.43 -1.79 -0.60
C GLY A 89 17.52 -1.62 0.92
N LYS A 90 18.71 -1.23 1.41
CA LYS A 90 19.06 -1.16 2.85
C LYS A 90 18.20 -0.20 3.69
N GLU A 91 17.44 0.68 3.04
CA GLU A 91 16.57 1.63 3.72
C GLU A 91 15.25 0.99 4.17
N LEU A 92 14.79 -0.05 3.45
CA LEU A 92 13.65 -0.87 3.84
C LEU A 92 13.94 -1.68 5.12
N GLU A 93 15.18 -2.17 5.26
CA GLU A 93 15.65 -2.96 6.41
C GLU A 93 15.72 -2.14 7.71
N LYS A 94 15.94 -0.82 7.61
CA LYS A 94 15.96 0.08 8.76
C LYS A 94 14.56 0.36 9.31
N ASN A 95 13.52 0.11 8.52
CA ASN A 95 12.13 0.36 8.91
C ASN A 95 11.50 -0.91 9.49
N HIS A 96 12.05 -1.37 10.63
CA HIS A 96 11.80 -2.68 11.23
C HIS A 96 10.31 -3.03 11.43
N GLN A 97 9.46 -2.05 11.73
CA GLN A 97 8.01 -2.27 11.84
C GLN A 97 7.37 -2.58 10.48
N LEU A 98 7.79 -1.85 9.44
CA LEU A 98 7.28 -2.05 8.10
C LEU A 98 7.75 -3.38 7.51
N THR A 99 9.03 -3.73 7.73
CA THR A 99 9.57 -5.03 7.33
C THR A 99 8.79 -6.19 7.96
N ARG A 100 8.37 -6.05 9.23
CA ARG A 100 7.57 -7.07 9.93
C ARG A 100 6.17 -7.22 9.33
N VAL A 101 5.48 -6.10 9.03
CA VAL A 101 4.15 -6.15 8.40
C VAL A 101 4.23 -6.78 7.00
N ILE A 102 5.23 -6.39 6.21
CA ILE A 102 5.47 -6.95 4.88
C ILE A 102 5.79 -8.44 4.97
N ALA A 103 6.67 -8.85 5.89
CA ALA A 103 7.01 -10.24 6.10
C ALA A 103 5.81 -11.08 6.57
N ALA A 104 5.02 -10.57 7.51
CA ALA A 104 3.81 -11.24 7.99
C ALA A 104 2.80 -11.44 6.86
N PHE A 105 2.58 -10.40 6.04
CA PHE A 105 1.70 -10.49 4.88
C PHE A 105 2.20 -11.50 3.83
N LYS A 106 3.50 -11.45 3.48
CA LYS A 106 4.11 -12.40 2.53
C LYS A 106 4.00 -13.85 3.03
N ILE A 107 4.30 -14.11 4.30
CA ILE A 107 4.19 -15.45 4.90
C ILE A 107 2.74 -15.94 4.89
N HIS A 108 1.77 -15.09 5.20
CA HIS A 108 0.36 -15.48 5.19
C HIS A 108 -0.11 -15.87 3.79
N HIS A 109 0.22 -15.08 2.77
CA HIS A 109 -0.13 -15.37 1.38
C HIS A 109 0.57 -16.61 0.81
N SER A 110 1.84 -16.87 1.16
CA SER A 110 2.53 -18.10 0.74
C SER A 110 1.98 -19.38 1.36
N ASN A 111 1.21 -19.30 2.46
CA ASN A 111 0.59 -20.45 3.10
C ASN A 111 -0.86 -20.72 2.63
N LEU A 112 -1.42 -19.80 1.82
CA LEU A 112 -2.79 -19.89 1.27
C LEU A 112 -2.80 -20.26 -0.22
N THR A 113 -1.63 -20.43 -0.84
CA THR A 113 -1.43 -20.90 -2.22
C THR A 113 -0.86 -22.32 -2.23
#